data_AF-A0A1Q7AWN7-F1
#
_entry.id   AF-A0A1Q7AWN7-F1
#
_cell.length_a   1.000
_cell.length_b   1.000
_cell.length_c   1.000
_cell.angle_alpha   90.00
_cell.angle_beta   90.00
_cell.angle_gamma   90.00
#
_symmetry.space_group_name_H-M   'P 1'
#
loop_
_entity.id
_entity.type
_entity.pdbx_description
1 polymer ?
#
loop_
_entity_poly.entity_id
_entity_poly.type
_entity_poly.pdbx_seq_one_letter_code
_entity_poly.pdbx_strand_id
1 'polypeptide(L)'
;MTTDMLPATEVAPARARRVVPLIVSVLAVCWMVLAVIGSVGVLVPSVPLIGLAGLYVNGFAAQLFLFGLVGAGAAVAVHRLGRRRTALVTGVVAGLTLIGATVPTVALMMTAHRLGAPVSLPRALVPVRNVGTADPTRTVGYATVDGEDLNLDVWLPKRGGGQPSPAVVFVHGGGFVKGSRSETPQWDHWLNDAGYAVFDVSYRLAPPARWDEAAADVTCALAWLQANAARYGIDPGRVALGGRSAGGNLALSAAYAAPGLSSCGGTPVPVRAVFPPADPAAGRRERPVRPGSTVATAAPAAGPGRRTQPVRGAPVRRPRLRPVLEQPRHAGHPTRPGRLPTTQPAPLNSDTVVGWPPP
;
A
#
# COMPACT_ATOMS: atom_id res chain seq x y z
N MET A 1 19.12 -66.99 -44.90
CA MET A 1 18.98 -66.98 -43.43
C MET A 1 20.40 -66.88 -42.89
N THR A 2 20.88 -65.80 -42.31
CA THR A 2 20.30 -64.89 -41.31
C THR A 2 20.87 -63.48 -41.49
N THR A 3 19.99 -62.50 -41.40
CA THR A 3 20.21 -61.05 -41.43
C THR A 3 21.00 -60.57 -40.21
N ASP A 4 22.14 -59.93 -40.45
CA ASP A 4 22.79 -59.03 -39.48
C ASP A 4 21.96 -57.75 -39.37
N MET A 5 21.25 -57.60 -38.25
CA MET A 5 20.61 -56.35 -37.86
C MET A 5 21.64 -55.44 -37.19
N LEU A 6 22.15 -54.45 -37.93
CA LEU A 6 22.81 -53.29 -37.34
C LEU A 6 21.77 -52.45 -36.57
N PRO A 7 22.08 -51.93 -35.37
CA PRO A 7 21.16 -51.08 -34.63
C PRO A 7 21.05 -49.73 -35.35
N ALA A 8 19.83 -49.38 -35.76
CA ALA A 8 19.50 -48.05 -36.25
C ALA A 8 19.68 -47.04 -35.10
N THR A 9 20.87 -46.42 -35.02
CA THR A 9 21.02 -45.22 -34.22
C THR A 9 20.21 -44.12 -34.89
N GLU A 10 19.08 -43.77 -34.30
CA GLU A 10 18.21 -42.70 -34.73
C GLU A 10 18.94 -41.35 -34.56
N VAL A 11 19.71 -40.97 -35.59
CA VAL A 11 20.44 -39.70 -35.62
C VAL A 11 19.42 -38.60 -35.88
N ALA A 12 18.97 -37.93 -34.82
CA ALA A 12 18.16 -36.71 -34.94
C ALA A 12 18.77 -35.76 -36.00
N PRO A 13 17.99 -35.22 -36.94
CA PRO A 13 18.51 -34.55 -38.13
C PRO A 13 19.43 -33.39 -37.74
N ALA A 14 20.57 -33.25 -38.44
CA ALA A 14 21.64 -32.29 -38.11
C ALA A 14 21.18 -30.83 -37.93
N ARG A 15 20.04 -30.46 -38.52
CA ARG A 15 19.35 -29.17 -38.31
C ARG A 15 18.81 -29.00 -36.88
N ALA A 16 18.21 -30.04 -36.31
CA ALA A 16 17.70 -30.03 -34.92
C ALA A 16 18.84 -29.84 -33.90
N ARG A 17 20.02 -30.43 -34.17
CA ARG A 17 21.23 -30.27 -33.34
C ARG A 17 21.74 -28.82 -33.25
N ARG A 18 21.43 -27.95 -34.22
CA ARG A 18 21.82 -26.53 -34.21
C ARG A 18 20.70 -25.58 -33.77
N VAL A 19 19.44 -25.93 -34.04
CA VAL A 19 18.26 -25.09 -33.74
C VAL A 19 17.91 -25.13 -32.25
N VAL A 20 17.96 -26.29 -31.61
CA VAL A 20 17.61 -26.43 -30.18
C VAL A 20 18.52 -25.58 -29.26
N PRO A 21 19.87 -25.60 -29.38
CA PRO A 21 20.72 -24.75 -28.55
C PRO A 21 20.49 -23.25 -28.77
N LEU A 22 20.10 -22.85 -29.99
CA LEU A 22 19.79 -21.47 -30.32
C LEU A 22 18.51 -21.02 -29.61
N ILE A 23 17.43 -21.79 -29.73
CA ILE A 23 16.15 -21.50 -29.07
C ILE A 23 16.34 -21.40 -27.55
N VAL A 24 17.00 -22.39 -26.93
CA VAL A 24 17.26 -22.40 -25.49
C VAL A 24 18.06 -21.17 -25.05
N SER A 25 19.01 -20.71 -25.87
CA SER A 25 19.78 -19.50 -25.55
C SER A 25 18.97 -18.21 -25.69
N VAL A 26 18.09 -18.11 -26.70
CA VAL A 26 17.19 -16.95 -26.87
C VAL A 26 16.23 -16.87 -25.69
N LEU A 27 15.64 -17.99 -25.29
CA LEU A 27 14.77 -18.06 -24.12
C LEU A 27 15.52 -17.67 -22.83
N ALA A 28 16.77 -18.12 -22.66
CA ALA A 28 17.61 -17.71 -21.54
C ALA A 28 17.88 -16.19 -21.54
N VAL A 29 18.08 -15.57 -22.70
CA VAL A 29 18.26 -14.11 -22.82
C VAL A 29 16.97 -13.37 -22.47
N CYS A 30 15.81 -13.80 -22.99
CA CYS A 30 14.52 -13.21 -22.64
C CYS A 30 14.26 -13.32 -21.13
N TRP A 31 14.55 -14.48 -20.53
CA TRP A 31 14.45 -14.71 -19.10
C TRP A 31 15.37 -13.75 -18.31
N MET A 32 16.63 -13.58 -18.74
CA MET A 32 17.59 -12.69 -18.09
C MET A 32 17.14 -11.22 -18.10
N VAL A 33 16.56 -10.74 -19.20
CA VAL A 33 16.05 -9.36 -19.29
C VAL A 33 14.95 -9.15 -18.24
N LEU A 34 14.00 -10.08 -18.14
CA LEU A 34 12.92 -10.02 -17.15
C LEU A 34 13.46 -10.11 -15.71
N ALA A 35 14.42 -11.00 -15.46
CA ALA A 35 15.09 -11.15 -14.17
C ALA A 35 15.80 -9.87 -13.73
N VAL A 36 16.52 -9.21 -14.65
CA VAL A 36 17.24 -7.97 -14.35
C VAL A 36 16.26 -6.84 -14.05
N ILE A 37 15.20 -6.67 -14.84
CA ILE A 37 14.16 -5.66 -14.57
C ILE A 37 13.55 -5.86 -13.17
N GLY A 38 13.22 -7.11 -12.81
CA GLY A 38 12.70 -7.43 -11.48
C GLY A 38 13.71 -7.18 -10.36
N SER A 39 14.94 -7.63 -10.52
CA SER A 39 15.97 -7.60 -9.46
C SER A 39 16.51 -6.18 -9.23
N VAL A 40 16.71 -5.39 -10.27
CA VAL A 40 17.19 -3.99 -10.15
C VAL A 40 16.14 -3.14 -9.45
N GLY A 41 14.84 -3.37 -9.72
CA GLY A 41 13.76 -2.68 -9.00
C GLY A 41 13.79 -2.91 -7.49
N VAL A 42 14.16 -4.11 -7.05
CA VAL A 42 14.24 -4.48 -5.62
C VAL A 42 15.50 -3.91 -4.97
N LEU A 43 16.66 -3.99 -5.65
CA LEU A 43 17.96 -3.63 -5.06
C LEU A 43 18.26 -2.13 -5.15
N VAL A 44 17.68 -1.43 -6.12
CA VAL A 44 17.93 0.01 -6.36
C VAL A 44 16.61 0.76 -6.50
N PRO A 45 15.83 0.91 -5.41
CA PRO A 45 14.50 1.54 -5.45
C PRO A 45 14.56 3.05 -5.76
N SER A 46 15.74 3.66 -5.71
CA SER A 46 15.96 5.09 -5.96
C SER A 46 15.85 5.50 -7.42
N VAL A 47 15.84 4.55 -8.38
CA VAL A 47 15.66 4.87 -9.80
C VAL A 47 14.17 5.07 -10.11
N PRO A 48 13.74 6.25 -10.61
CA PRO A 48 12.34 6.51 -10.94
C PRO A 48 11.78 5.47 -11.93
N LEU A 49 10.49 5.11 -11.81
CA LEU A 49 9.78 4.05 -12.56
C LEU A 49 10.27 2.61 -12.27
N ILE A 50 11.58 2.39 -12.16
CA ILE A 50 12.18 1.09 -11.81
C ILE A 50 11.93 0.74 -10.34
N GLY A 51 12.02 1.70 -9.42
CA GLY A 51 11.63 1.51 -8.02
C GLY A 51 10.13 1.26 -7.84
N LEU A 52 9.30 1.89 -8.68
CA LEU A 52 7.85 1.62 -8.74
C LEU A 52 7.56 0.20 -9.22
N ALA A 53 8.26 -0.26 -10.27
CA ALA A 53 8.20 -1.65 -10.71
C ALA A 53 8.74 -2.61 -9.62
N GLY A 54 9.81 -2.23 -8.93
CA GLY A 54 10.39 -2.94 -7.79
C GLY A 54 9.44 -3.16 -6.62
N LEU A 55 8.60 -2.17 -6.29
CA LEU A 55 7.55 -2.28 -5.27
C LEU A 55 6.52 -3.36 -5.62
N TYR A 56 6.11 -3.44 -6.88
CA TYR A 56 5.23 -4.50 -7.35
C TYR A 56 5.92 -5.87 -7.32
N VAL A 57 7.17 -5.91 -7.78
CA VAL A 57 7.99 -7.13 -7.84
C VAL A 57 8.28 -7.69 -6.44
N ASN A 58 8.43 -6.84 -5.42
CA ASN A 58 8.58 -7.27 -4.03
C ASN A 58 7.35 -8.06 -3.51
N GLY A 59 6.15 -7.71 -3.98
CA GLY A 59 4.93 -8.47 -3.71
C GLY A 59 4.94 -9.89 -4.32
N PHE A 60 5.86 -10.16 -5.25
CA PHE A 60 6.04 -11.45 -5.91
C PHE A 60 7.40 -12.10 -5.56
N ALA A 61 8.01 -11.75 -4.43
CA ALA A 61 9.35 -12.25 -4.06
C ALA A 61 9.44 -13.79 -4.05
N ALA A 62 8.40 -14.49 -3.59
CA ALA A 62 8.34 -15.95 -3.62
C ALA A 62 8.31 -16.51 -5.07
N GLN A 63 7.58 -15.86 -5.97
CA GLN A 63 7.52 -16.20 -7.39
C GLN A 63 8.85 -15.88 -8.10
N LEU A 64 9.51 -14.77 -7.74
CA LEU A 64 10.86 -14.45 -8.22
C LEU A 64 11.89 -15.47 -7.77
N PHE A 65 11.74 -16.04 -6.57
CA PHE A 65 12.60 -17.12 -6.11
C PHE A 65 12.45 -18.35 -7.02
N LEU A 66 11.22 -18.76 -7.33
CA LEU A 66 10.97 -19.83 -8.31
C LEU A 66 11.51 -19.47 -9.70
N PHE A 67 11.34 -18.22 -10.11
CA PHE A 67 11.85 -17.72 -11.39
C PHE A 67 13.39 -17.83 -11.45
N GLY A 68 14.08 -17.51 -10.35
CA GLY A 68 15.52 -17.71 -10.17
C GLY A 68 15.95 -19.17 -10.27
N LEU A 69 15.19 -20.10 -9.69
CA LEU A 69 15.45 -21.54 -9.81
C LEU A 69 15.33 -22.04 -11.26
N VAL A 70 14.33 -21.53 -12.01
CA VAL A 70 14.20 -21.81 -13.45
C VAL A 70 15.42 -21.30 -14.22
N GLY A 71 15.89 -20.10 -13.90
CA GLY A 71 17.12 -19.53 -14.48
C GLY A 71 18.36 -20.38 -14.20
N ALA A 72 18.50 -20.91 -12.98
CA ALA A 72 19.60 -21.79 -12.61
C ALA A 72 19.55 -23.12 -13.39
N GLY A 73 18.37 -23.71 -13.54
CA GLY A 73 18.16 -24.90 -14.39
C GLY A 73 18.51 -24.63 -15.87
N ALA A 74 18.09 -23.48 -16.40
CA ALA A 74 18.42 -23.05 -17.75
C ALA A 74 19.94 -22.87 -17.94
N ALA A 75 20.65 -22.30 -16.96
CA ALA A 75 22.11 -22.18 -16.99
C ALA A 75 22.80 -23.55 -17.09
N VAL A 76 22.35 -24.54 -16.33
CA VAL A 76 22.86 -25.92 -16.41
C VAL A 76 22.57 -26.55 -17.77
N ALA A 77 21.35 -26.37 -18.31
CA ALA A 77 20.99 -26.88 -19.63
C ALA A 77 21.85 -26.26 -20.76
N VAL A 78 22.02 -24.94 -20.75
CA VAL A 78 22.87 -24.21 -21.70
C VAL A 78 24.33 -24.64 -21.58
N HIS A 79 24.81 -24.91 -20.36
CA HIS A 79 26.15 -25.43 -20.11
C HIS A 79 26.35 -26.80 -20.76
N ARG A 80 25.39 -27.72 -20.55
CA ARG A 80 25.41 -29.07 -21.15
C ARG A 80 25.35 -29.04 -22.68
N LEU A 81 24.77 -28.00 -23.27
CA LEU A 81 24.75 -27.75 -24.72
C LEU A 81 26.04 -27.10 -25.27
N GLY A 82 27.08 -26.94 -24.43
CA GLY A 82 28.40 -26.44 -24.84
C GLY A 82 28.53 -24.91 -24.87
N ARG A 83 27.48 -24.15 -24.55
CA ARG A 83 27.47 -22.68 -24.60
C ARG A 83 27.93 -22.07 -23.26
N ARG A 84 29.21 -22.26 -22.93
CA ARG A 84 29.79 -21.92 -21.61
C ARG A 84 29.61 -20.45 -21.20
N ARG A 85 29.81 -19.49 -22.11
CA ARG A 85 29.66 -18.05 -21.80
C ARG A 85 28.21 -17.69 -21.47
N THR A 86 27.26 -18.14 -22.29
CA THR A 86 25.83 -17.92 -22.05
C THR A 86 25.40 -18.56 -20.74
N ALA A 87 25.84 -19.80 -20.48
CA ALA A 87 25.55 -20.49 -19.22
C ALA A 87 26.08 -19.74 -18.00
N LEU A 88 27.31 -19.21 -18.07
CA LEU A 88 27.89 -18.41 -16.99
C LEU A 88 27.06 -17.16 -16.71
N VAL A 89 26.74 -16.38 -17.74
CA VAL A 89 25.96 -15.14 -17.58
C VAL A 89 24.55 -15.46 -17.03
N THR A 90 23.88 -16.47 -17.57
CA THR A 90 22.56 -16.92 -17.06
C THR A 90 22.65 -17.38 -15.61
N GLY A 91 23.70 -18.11 -15.23
CA GLY A 91 23.92 -18.55 -13.85
C GLY A 91 24.15 -17.38 -12.89
N VAL A 92 24.92 -16.36 -13.30
CA VAL A 92 25.14 -15.15 -12.50
C VAL A 92 23.82 -14.39 -12.31
N VAL A 93 23.05 -14.17 -13.38
CA VAL A 93 21.74 -13.49 -13.28
C VAL A 93 20.78 -14.29 -12.39
N ALA A 94 20.73 -15.62 -12.53
CA ALA A 94 19.93 -16.48 -11.65
C ALA A 94 20.34 -16.37 -10.18
N GLY A 95 21.64 -16.37 -9.88
CA GLY A 95 22.15 -16.16 -8.53
C GLY A 95 21.72 -14.81 -7.95
N LEU A 96 21.86 -13.72 -8.72
CA LEU A 96 21.44 -12.39 -8.29
C LEU A 96 19.93 -12.30 -8.05
N THR A 97 19.12 -12.92 -8.91
CA THR A 97 17.66 -12.97 -8.73
C THR A 97 17.27 -13.77 -7.50
N LEU A 98 17.90 -14.92 -7.25
CA LEU A 98 17.67 -15.71 -6.04
C LEU A 98 18.02 -14.92 -4.78
N ILE A 99 19.16 -14.23 -4.76
CA ILE A 99 19.56 -13.37 -3.63
C ILE A 99 18.55 -12.24 -3.42
N GLY A 100 18.22 -11.51 -4.50
CA GLY A 100 17.26 -10.41 -4.46
C GLY A 100 15.85 -10.83 -4.03
N ALA A 101 15.44 -12.06 -4.32
CA ALA A 101 14.17 -12.64 -3.91
C ALA A 101 14.18 -13.20 -2.47
N THR A 102 15.33 -13.70 -2.02
CA THR A 102 15.45 -14.35 -0.70
C THR A 102 15.33 -13.35 0.44
N VAL A 103 16.01 -12.20 0.35
CA VAL A 103 16.05 -11.23 1.46
C VAL A 103 14.66 -10.74 1.85
N PRO A 104 13.79 -10.26 0.92
CA PRO A 104 12.44 -9.83 1.28
C PRO A 104 11.56 -10.99 1.75
N THR A 105 11.69 -12.16 1.13
CA THR A 105 10.91 -13.36 1.52
C THR A 105 11.23 -13.77 2.95
N VAL A 106 12.51 -13.86 3.30
CA VAL A 106 12.94 -14.20 4.66
C VAL A 106 12.53 -13.11 5.65
N ALA A 107 12.69 -11.83 5.30
CA ALA A 107 12.24 -10.73 6.15
C ALA A 107 10.73 -10.79 6.43
N LEU A 108 9.91 -11.08 5.41
CA LEU A 108 8.46 -11.27 5.55
C LEU A 108 8.14 -12.48 6.44
N MET A 109 8.78 -13.62 6.23
CA MET A 109 8.58 -14.82 7.03
C MET A 109 8.99 -14.62 8.49
N MET A 110 10.12 -13.96 8.74
CA MET A 110 10.58 -13.62 10.09
C MET A 110 9.62 -12.66 10.77
N THR A 111 9.12 -11.66 10.05
CA THR A 111 8.14 -10.70 10.59
C THR A 111 6.84 -11.41 10.95
N ALA A 112 6.32 -12.26 10.06
CA ALA A 112 5.12 -13.05 10.33
C ALA A 112 5.31 -13.96 11.55
N HIS A 113 6.46 -14.64 11.66
CA HIS A 113 6.77 -15.48 12.81
C HIS A 113 6.83 -14.67 14.12
N ARG A 114 7.47 -13.50 14.12
CA ARG A 114 7.51 -12.58 15.28
C ARG A 114 6.13 -12.09 15.70
N LEU A 115 5.24 -11.89 14.73
CA LEU A 115 3.86 -11.45 14.97
C LEU A 115 2.89 -12.61 15.26
N GLY A 116 3.37 -13.86 15.31
CA GLY A 116 2.52 -15.04 15.48
C GLY A 116 1.56 -15.29 14.31
N ALA A 117 1.81 -14.67 13.14
CA ALA A 117 0.96 -14.79 11.98
C ALA A 117 1.26 -16.11 11.22
N PRO A 118 0.24 -16.86 10.78
CA PRO A 118 0.44 -18.10 10.05
C PRO A 118 1.05 -17.81 8.67
N VAL A 119 2.15 -18.49 8.35
CA VAL A 119 2.81 -18.39 7.03
C VAL A 119 2.47 -19.62 6.21
N SER A 120 1.97 -19.41 4.99
CA SER A 120 1.71 -20.49 4.03
C SER A 120 2.45 -20.20 2.72
N LEU A 121 3.54 -20.93 2.48
CA LEU A 121 4.30 -20.83 1.24
C LEU A 121 3.46 -21.17 0.00
N PRO A 122 2.60 -22.21 0.00
CA PRO A 122 1.71 -22.46 -1.13
C PRO A 122 0.79 -21.28 -1.44
N ARG A 123 0.21 -20.63 -0.42
CA ARG A 123 -0.61 -19.43 -0.61
C ARG A 123 0.19 -18.23 -1.10
N ALA A 124 1.46 -18.11 -0.71
CA ALA A 124 2.34 -17.04 -1.19
C ALA A 124 2.69 -17.18 -2.68
N LEU A 125 2.67 -18.40 -3.24
CA LEU A 125 2.99 -18.67 -4.64
C LEU A 125 1.81 -18.46 -5.58
N VAL A 126 0.59 -18.68 -5.10
CA VAL A 126 -0.61 -18.36 -5.86
C VAL A 126 -0.80 -16.85 -5.78
N PRO A 127 -0.88 -16.11 -6.91
CA PRO A 127 -1.30 -14.72 -6.87
C PRO A 127 -2.59 -14.67 -6.07
N VAL A 128 -2.71 -13.72 -5.15
CA VAL A 128 -4.00 -13.45 -4.50
C VAL A 128 -4.95 -13.04 -5.63
N ARG A 129 -5.58 -14.03 -6.27
CA ARG A 129 -6.74 -13.80 -7.10
C ARG A 129 -7.75 -13.15 -6.17
N ASN A 130 -8.46 -12.15 -6.66
CA ASN A 130 -9.68 -11.66 -6.03
C ASN A 130 -10.70 -12.84 -6.04
N VAL A 131 -10.49 -13.84 -5.18
CA VAL A 131 -11.37 -15.00 -5.04
C VAL A 131 -12.25 -14.75 -3.81
N GLY A 132 -13.56 -14.79 -4.05
CA GLY A 132 -14.65 -14.53 -3.12
C GLY A 132 -15.36 -13.25 -3.54
N THR A 133 -16.46 -13.20 -4.32
CA THR A 133 -17.72 -14.00 -4.40
C THR A 133 -18.52 -14.09 -3.11
N ALA A 134 -18.07 -13.48 -2.02
CA ALA A 134 -18.98 -13.14 -0.93
C ALA A 134 -19.41 -11.71 -1.18
N ASP A 135 -20.71 -11.48 -1.29
CA ASP A 135 -21.22 -10.12 -1.26
C ASP A 135 -21.15 -9.62 0.19
N PRO A 136 -21.01 -8.30 0.40
CA PRO A 136 -21.11 -7.75 1.74
C PRO A 136 -22.43 -8.18 2.38
N THR A 137 -22.46 -8.25 3.73
CA THR A 137 -23.70 -8.54 4.46
C THR A 137 -24.79 -7.54 4.08
N ARG A 138 -24.40 -6.30 3.79
CA ARG A 138 -25.24 -5.25 3.22
C ARG A 138 -24.40 -4.05 2.77
N THR A 139 -24.97 -3.23 1.89
CA THR A 139 -24.50 -1.88 1.60
C THR A 139 -25.42 -0.86 2.28
N VAL A 140 -24.86 0.19 2.87
CA VAL A 140 -25.61 1.21 3.61
C VAL A 140 -25.10 2.60 3.24
N GLY A 141 -26.03 3.53 2.97
CA GLY A 141 -25.72 4.95 2.85
C GLY A 141 -25.40 5.55 4.21
N TYR A 142 -24.24 6.20 4.32
CA TYR A 142 -23.80 6.85 5.55
C TYR A 142 -23.97 8.38 5.51
N ALA A 143 -23.98 8.98 4.32
CA ALA A 143 -24.25 10.40 4.13
C ALA A 143 -24.61 10.73 2.68
N THR A 144 -25.25 11.87 2.47
CA THR A 144 -25.35 12.55 1.17
C THR A 144 -24.62 13.88 1.29
N VAL A 145 -23.57 14.09 0.51
CA VAL A 145 -22.73 15.30 0.56
C VAL A 145 -22.65 15.90 -0.83
N ASP A 146 -22.98 17.18 -0.98
CA ASP A 146 -23.06 17.88 -2.26
C ASP A 146 -23.93 17.17 -3.32
N GLY A 147 -24.98 16.48 -2.85
CA GLY A 147 -25.88 15.71 -3.72
C GLY A 147 -25.35 14.33 -4.14
N GLU A 148 -24.21 13.88 -3.60
CA GLU A 148 -23.65 12.55 -3.85
C GLU A 148 -23.86 11.63 -2.64
N ASP A 149 -24.43 10.45 -2.89
CA ASP A 149 -24.63 9.43 -1.86
C ASP A 149 -23.34 8.66 -1.58
N LEU A 150 -22.90 8.74 -0.33
CA LEU A 150 -21.75 8.02 0.17
C LEU A 150 -22.20 6.77 0.92
N ASN A 151 -21.69 5.65 0.43
CA ASN A 151 -22.09 4.32 0.88
C ASN A 151 -20.90 3.58 1.47
N LEU A 152 -21.20 2.62 2.34
CA LEU A 152 -20.23 1.67 2.86
C LEU A 152 -20.78 0.24 2.76
N ASP A 153 -19.87 -0.71 2.59
CA ASP A 153 -20.17 -2.13 2.57
C ASP A 153 -19.85 -2.72 3.95
N VAL A 154 -20.82 -3.41 4.54
CA VAL A 154 -20.74 -3.95 5.90
C VAL A 154 -20.52 -5.46 5.83
N TRP A 155 -19.48 -5.91 6.52
CA TRP A 155 -19.18 -7.31 6.75
C TRP A 155 -19.23 -7.58 8.25
N LEU A 156 -20.13 -8.45 8.67
CA LEU A 156 -20.24 -8.84 10.07
C LEU A 156 -19.69 -10.26 10.26
N PRO A 157 -18.83 -10.47 11.27
CA PRO A 157 -18.29 -11.78 11.54
C PRO A 157 -19.40 -12.70 12.03
N LYS A 158 -19.34 -13.98 11.66
CA LYS A 158 -20.22 -15.01 12.19
C LYS A 158 -19.81 -15.33 13.63
N ARG A 159 -20.14 -14.47 14.59
CA ARG A 159 -19.90 -14.74 16.02
C ARG A 159 -21.19 -15.08 16.75
N GLY A 160 -21.20 -16.23 17.41
CA GLY A 160 -22.13 -16.54 18.50
C GLY A 160 -21.54 -16.05 19.82
N GLY A 161 -22.33 -15.39 20.66
CA GLY A 161 -21.91 -15.02 22.03
C GLY A 161 -22.25 -13.60 22.50
N GLY A 162 -22.83 -12.74 21.65
CA GLY A 162 -23.41 -11.45 22.07
C GLY A 162 -22.42 -10.33 22.45
N GLN A 163 -21.10 -10.56 22.42
CA GLN A 163 -20.11 -9.51 22.70
C GLN A 163 -19.83 -8.62 21.47
N PRO A 164 -19.64 -7.30 21.68
CA PRO A 164 -19.26 -6.39 20.60
C PRO A 164 -17.92 -6.76 19.96
N SER A 165 -17.86 -6.78 18.62
CA SER A 165 -16.67 -7.11 17.85
C SER A 165 -15.77 -5.88 17.62
N PRO A 166 -14.44 -6.05 17.56
CA PRO A 166 -13.57 -5.00 17.02
C PRO A 166 -13.90 -4.75 15.54
N ALA A 167 -13.68 -3.53 15.07
CA ALA A 167 -13.98 -3.15 13.69
C ALA A 167 -12.74 -2.66 12.92
N VAL A 168 -12.78 -2.86 11.61
CA VAL A 168 -11.84 -2.29 10.65
C VAL A 168 -12.61 -1.46 9.65
N VAL A 169 -12.25 -0.18 9.52
CA VAL A 169 -12.70 0.67 8.42
C VAL A 169 -11.62 0.65 7.35
N PHE A 170 -12.00 0.26 6.13
CA PHE A 170 -11.08 0.15 5.01
C PHE A 170 -11.44 1.18 3.94
N VAL A 171 -10.43 1.88 3.42
CA VAL A 171 -10.60 2.92 2.40
C VAL A 171 -9.93 2.47 1.10
N HIS A 172 -10.71 2.41 0.02
CA HIS A 172 -10.20 1.97 -1.29
C HIS A 172 -9.16 2.95 -1.88
N GLY A 173 -8.44 2.47 -2.89
CA GLY A 173 -7.42 3.25 -3.58
C GLY A 173 -7.95 3.97 -4.81
N GLY A 174 -7.05 4.24 -5.78
CA GLY A 174 -7.45 4.79 -7.08
C GLY A 174 -7.08 6.26 -7.32
N GLY A 175 -6.12 6.79 -6.56
CA GLY A 175 -5.55 8.12 -6.82
C GLY A 175 -6.58 9.25 -6.74
N PHE A 176 -7.61 9.09 -5.90
CA PHE A 176 -8.71 10.05 -5.70
C PHE A 176 -9.65 10.24 -6.91
N VAL A 177 -9.41 9.58 -8.05
CA VAL A 177 -10.17 9.80 -9.30
C VAL A 177 -11.01 8.59 -9.74
N LYS A 178 -10.78 7.44 -9.12
CA LYS A 178 -11.49 6.20 -9.43
C LYS A 178 -11.49 5.27 -8.22
N GLY A 179 -12.21 4.18 -8.39
CA GLY A 179 -12.32 3.09 -7.42
C GLY A 179 -13.66 3.11 -6.72
N SER A 180 -13.91 2.07 -5.95
CA SER A 180 -15.11 1.91 -5.16
C SER A 180 -14.80 1.05 -3.95
N ARG A 181 -15.70 1.10 -2.96
CA ARG A 181 -15.87 -0.02 -2.03
C ARG A 181 -16.03 -1.33 -2.82
N SER A 182 -15.55 -2.44 -2.28
CA SER A 182 -15.39 -3.74 -2.97
C SER A 182 -14.29 -3.82 -4.04
N GLU A 183 -13.33 -2.87 -4.10
CA GLU A 183 -12.13 -3.04 -4.94
C GLU A 183 -11.17 -4.12 -4.42
N THR A 184 -11.26 -4.45 -3.12
CA THR A 184 -10.36 -5.37 -2.43
C THR A 184 -11.10 -6.37 -1.53
N PRO A 185 -12.12 -7.09 -2.04
CA PRO A 185 -13.01 -7.92 -1.23
C PRO A 185 -12.28 -9.05 -0.49
N GLN A 186 -11.12 -9.48 -1.00
CA GLN A 186 -10.27 -10.46 -0.33
C GLN A 186 -9.74 -9.98 1.03
N TRP A 187 -9.49 -8.68 1.18
CA TRP A 187 -9.03 -8.11 2.44
C TRP A 187 -10.19 -8.03 3.43
N ASP A 188 -11.36 -7.60 2.95
CA ASP A 188 -12.57 -7.53 3.75
C ASP A 188 -12.97 -8.92 4.26
N HIS A 189 -12.94 -9.93 3.37
CA HIS A 189 -13.21 -11.32 3.72
C HIS A 189 -12.19 -11.86 4.73
N TRP A 190 -10.89 -11.64 4.49
CA TRP A 190 -9.84 -12.14 5.39
C TRP A 190 -9.95 -11.53 6.80
N LEU A 191 -10.23 -10.22 6.90
CA LEU A 191 -10.46 -9.55 8.16
C LEU A 191 -11.76 -10.04 8.83
N ASN A 192 -12.82 -10.24 8.06
CA ASN A 192 -14.08 -10.75 8.58
C ASN A 192 -13.97 -12.19 9.10
N ASP A 193 -13.22 -13.06 8.41
CA ASP A 193 -12.90 -14.43 8.85
C ASP A 193 -12.05 -14.44 10.12
N ALA A 194 -11.17 -13.44 10.30
CA ALA A 194 -10.43 -13.24 11.53
C ALA A 194 -11.30 -12.69 12.69
N GLY A 195 -12.59 -12.44 12.43
CA GLY A 195 -13.56 -12.02 13.42
C GLY A 195 -13.67 -10.51 13.62
N TYR A 196 -13.22 -9.70 12.66
CA TYR A 196 -13.45 -8.25 12.68
C TYR A 196 -14.74 -7.90 11.95
N ALA A 197 -15.48 -6.91 12.42
CA ALA A 197 -16.49 -6.26 11.59
C ALA A 197 -15.79 -5.32 10.58
N VAL A 198 -16.07 -5.44 9.29
CA VAL A 198 -15.40 -4.63 8.26
C VAL A 198 -16.38 -3.65 7.63
N PHE A 199 -15.93 -2.40 7.48
CA PHE A 199 -16.65 -1.31 6.85
C PHE A 199 -15.80 -0.75 5.72
N ASP A 200 -16.07 -1.16 4.48
CA ASP A 200 -15.37 -0.65 3.30
C ASP A 200 -16.12 0.59 2.78
N VAL A 201 -15.47 1.75 2.83
CA VAL A 201 -16.10 3.06 2.65
C VAL A 201 -15.80 3.67 1.29
N SER A 202 -16.83 4.19 0.63
CA SER A 202 -16.67 5.09 -0.52
C SER A 202 -16.40 6.53 -0.06
N TYR A 203 -15.78 7.34 -0.90
CA TYR A 203 -15.58 8.78 -0.69
C TYR A 203 -15.75 9.51 -2.03
N ARG A 204 -16.01 10.83 -2.01
CA ARG A 204 -16.20 11.59 -3.26
C ARG A 204 -14.93 11.58 -4.11
N LEU A 205 -15.09 11.29 -5.40
CA LEU A 205 -13.99 11.19 -6.36
C LEU A 205 -13.83 12.49 -7.16
N ALA A 206 -12.62 12.71 -7.67
CA ALA A 206 -12.35 13.72 -8.67
C ALA A 206 -12.59 13.19 -10.10
N PRO A 207 -12.97 14.05 -11.06
CA PRO A 207 -13.25 15.48 -10.94
C PRO A 207 -14.64 15.82 -10.32
N PRO A 208 -14.80 17.01 -9.70
CA PRO A 208 -13.81 18.08 -9.54
C PRO A 208 -12.71 17.71 -8.52
N ALA A 209 -11.60 18.45 -8.49
CA ALA A 209 -10.52 18.15 -7.55
C ALA A 209 -11.01 18.22 -6.10
N ARG A 210 -11.10 17.05 -5.44
CA ARG A 210 -11.67 16.88 -4.08
C ARG A 210 -10.78 16.04 -3.16
N TRP A 211 -9.49 15.93 -3.50
CA TRP A 211 -8.54 15.11 -2.71
C TRP A 211 -8.38 15.61 -1.27
N ASP A 212 -8.60 16.91 -1.03
CA ASP A 212 -8.59 17.57 0.27
C ASP A 212 -9.92 17.44 1.03
N GLU A 213 -11.03 17.22 0.31
CA GLU A 213 -12.35 16.98 0.89
C GLU A 213 -12.60 15.51 1.25
N ALA A 214 -11.99 14.57 0.51
CA ALA A 214 -12.19 13.14 0.68
C ALA A 214 -11.83 12.63 2.09
N ALA A 215 -10.91 13.29 2.80
CA ALA A 215 -10.61 12.94 4.18
C ALA A 215 -11.79 13.25 5.12
N ALA A 216 -12.55 14.31 4.85
CA ALA A 216 -13.75 14.66 5.61
C ALA A 216 -14.89 13.65 5.37
N ASP A 217 -14.96 13.04 4.19
CA ASP A 217 -15.90 11.95 3.88
C ASP A 217 -15.57 10.68 4.66
N VAL A 218 -14.28 10.35 4.81
CA VAL A 218 -13.84 9.24 5.66
C VAL A 218 -14.15 9.51 7.12
N THR A 219 -13.88 10.72 7.63
CA THR A 219 -14.23 11.07 9.01
C THR A 219 -15.75 11.06 9.24
N CYS A 220 -16.54 11.45 8.24
CA CYS A 220 -17.98 11.31 8.26
C CYS A 220 -18.41 9.83 8.41
N ALA A 221 -17.78 8.91 7.69
CA ALA A 221 -18.03 7.47 7.87
C ALA A 221 -17.66 6.98 9.29
N LEU A 222 -16.57 7.49 9.87
CA LEU A 222 -16.20 7.19 11.27
C LEU A 222 -17.22 7.74 12.27
N ALA A 223 -17.79 8.92 12.02
CA ALA A 223 -18.83 9.51 12.87
C ALA A 223 -20.15 8.73 12.75
N TRP A 224 -20.49 8.29 11.54
CA TRP A 224 -21.61 7.39 11.32
C TRP A 224 -21.42 6.06 12.06
N LEU A 225 -20.20 5.51 12.04
CA LEU A 225 -19.88 4.27 12.76
C LEU A 225 -20.03 4.46 14.27
N GLN A 226 -19.59 5.59 14.83
CA GLN A 226 -19.75 5.92 16.25
C GLN A 226 -21.23 5.91 16.65
N ALA A 227 -22.09 6.52 15.82
CA ALA A 227 -23.53 6.58 16.06
C ALA A 227 -24.23 5.21 15.91
N ASN A 228 -23.66 4.30 15.11
CA ASN A 228 -24.26 3.01 14.79
C ASN A 228 -23.56 1.81 15.45
N ALA A 229 -22.57 2.02 16.31
CA ALA A 229 -21.75 0.94 16.88
C ALA A 229 -22.60 -0.15 17.55
N ALA A 230 -23.58 0.25 18.38
CA ALA A 230 -24.48 -0.69 19.06
C ALA A 230 -25.34 -1.51 18.07
N ARG A 231 -25.83 -0.87 17.01
CA ARG A 231 -26.66 -1.52 15.97
C ARG A 231 -25.92 -2.63 15.25
N TYR A 232 -24.61 -2.44 15.03
CA TYR A 232 -23.76 -3.42 14.35
C TYR A 232 -22.97 -4.31 15.31
N GLY A 233 -23.20 -4.20 16.62
CA GLY A 233 -22.48 -4.96 17.63
C GLY A 233 -20.97 -4.71 17.58
N ILE A 234 -20.56 -3.46 17.49
CA ILE A 234 -19.15 -3.04 17.41
C ILE A 234 -18.72 -2.42 18.73
N ASP A 235 -17.48 -2.67 19.11
CA ASP A 235 -16.80 -1.92 20.16
C ASP A 235 -16.14 -0.65 19.59
N PRO A 236 -16.66 0.56 19.89
CA PRO A 236 -16.11 1.82 19.36
C PRO A 236 -14.72 2.15 19.93
N GLY A 237 -14.29 1.49 21.02
CA GLY A 237 -12.93 1.61 21.56
C GLY A 237 -11.90 0.74 20.82
N ARG A 238 -12.34 -0.15 19.93
CA ARG A 238 -11.50 -1.08 19.18
C ARG A 238 -11.74 -0.97 17.67
N VAL A 239 -11.47 0.21 17.12
CA VAL A 239 -11.55 0.48 15.68
C VAL A 239 -10.16 0.70 15.08
N ALA A 240 -9.84 -0.05 14.02
CA ALA A 240 -8.70 0.21 13.16
C ALA A 240 -9.14 0.90 11.87
N LEU A 241 -8.31 1.80 11.35
CA LEU A 241 -8.54 2.49 10.08
C LEU A 241 -7.37 2.22 9.13
N GLY A 242 -7.65 1.65 7.97
CA GLY A 242 -6.65 1.33 6.97
C GLY A 242 -7.10 1.68 5.57
N GLY A 243 -6.22 1.51 4.59
CA GLY A 243 -6.59 1.70 3.19
C GLY A 243 -5.46 1.42 2.21
N ARG A 244 -5.79 1.42 0.92
CA ARG A 244 -4.85 1.12 -0.17
C ARG A 244 -4.44 2.39 -0.90
N SER A 245 -3.15 2.67 -1.03
CA SER A 245 -2.64 3.81 -1.84
C SER A 245 -3.28 5.15 -1.41
N ALA A 246 -4.12 5.78 -2.26
CA ALA A 246 -4.88 6.98 -1.91
C ALA A 246 -5.73 6.78 -0.63
N GLY A 247 -6.38 5.64 -0.46
CA GLY A 247 -7.14 5.33 0.75
C GLY A 247 -6.27 5.24 2.01
N GLY A 248 -5.01 4.83 1.88
CA GLY A 248 -4.06 4.86 2.99
C GLY A 248 -3.66 6.28 3.39
N ASN A 249 -3.51 7.16 2.40
CA ASN A 249 -3.34 8.59 2.65
C ASN A 249 -4.57 9.18 3.37
N LEU A 250 -5.78 8.83 2.95
CA LEU A 250 -7.03 9.28 3.58
C LEU A 250 -7.19 8.72 4.99
N ALA A 251 -6.86 7.45 5.21
CA ALA A 251 -6.87 6.81 6.53
C ALA A 251 -5.99 7.57 7.53
N LEU A 252 -4.75 7.89 7.14
CA LEU A 252 -3.85 8.70 7.96
C LEU A 252 -4.38 10.13 8.13
N SER A 253 -4.88 10.75 7.07
CA SER A 253 -5.37 12.13 7.11
C SER A 253 -6.59 12.28 8.04
N ALA A 254 -7.51 11.31 8.02
CA ALA A 254 -8.67 11.27 8.91
C ALA A 254 -8.26 10.97 10.36
N ALA A 255 -7.34 10.02 10.60
CA ALA A 255 -6.90 9.68 11.95
C ALA A 255 -6.15 10.82 12.65
N TYR A 256 -5.40 11.63 11.91
CA TYR A 256 -4.66 12.80 12.42
C TYR A 256 -5.41 14.12 12.19
N ALA A 257 -6.68 14.08 11.82
CA ALA A 257 -7.46 15.26 11.53
C ALA A 257 -7.66 16.14 12.77
N ALA A 258 -7.75 17.46 12.56
CA ALA A 258 -8.19 18.37 13.61
C ALA A 258 -9.66 18.06 13.98
N PRO A 259 -10.06 18.31 15.24
CA PRO A 259 -11.45 18.20 15.64
C PRO A 259 -12.36 19.00 14.69
N GLY A 260 -13.47 18.39 14.25
CA GLY A 260 -14.46 19.02 13.38
C GLY A 260 -14.26 18.78 11.87
N LEU A 261 -13.20 18.08 11.44
CA LEU A 261 -13.07 17.67 10.03
C LEU A 261 -14.03 16.51 9.72
N SER A 262 -15.28 16.80 9.34
CA SER A 262 -16.24 15.81 8.84
C SER A 262 -17.17 16.46 7.83
N SER A 263 -17.41 15.82 6.70
CA SER A 263 -18.29 16.37 5.66
C SER A 263 -19.78 16.30 6.02
N CYS A 264 -20.15 15.49 7.01
CA CYS A 264 -21.50 15.40 7.55
C CYS A 264 -21.61 15.78 9.04
N GLY A 265 -20.54 16.33 9.63
CA GLY A 265 -20.47 16.61 11.07
C GLY A 265 -20.34 15.35 11.93
N GLY A 266 -20.76 15.43 13.19
CA GLY A 266 -20.68 14.34 14.16
C GLY A 266 -19.29 14.12 14.78
N THR A 267 -19.20 13.18 15.72
CA THR A 267 -17.96 12.84 16.41
C THR A 267 -17.45 11.49 15.91
N PRO A 268 -16.27 11.43 15.26
CA PRO A 268 -15.71 10.18 14.77
C PRO A 268 -15.33 9.23 15.91
N VAL A 269 -15.43 7.91 15.65
CA VAL A 269 -14.82 6.90 16.54
C VAL A 269 -13.31 7.16 16.66
N PRO A 270 -12.70 6.95 17.85
CA PRO A 270 -11.25 6.91 17.96
C PRO A 270 -10.71 5.71 17.18
N VAL A 271 -9.65 5.92 16.41
CA VAL A 271 -9.08 4.88 15.54
C VAL A 271 -7.60 4.65 15.80
N ARG A 272 -7.15 3.42 15.55
CA ARG A 272 -5.73 3.14 15.28
C ARG A 272 -5.52 3.07 13.78
N ALA A 273 -4.83 4.05 13.21
CA ALA A 273 -4.49 4.04 11.79
C ALA A 273 -3.40 3.00 11.50
N VAL A 274 -3.63 2.19 10.46
CA VAL A 274 -2.72 1.15 9.99
C VAL A 274 -2.44 1.37 8.52
N PHE A 275 -1.23 1.83 8.23
CA PHE A 275 -0.64 1.92 6.89
C PHE A 275 0.87 1.66 7.07
N PRO A 276 1.60 1.02 6.13
CA PRO A 276 3.04 0.75 6.29
C PRO A 276 3.78 2.01 6.77
N PRO A 277 4.85 1.86 7.57
CA PRO A 277 5.36 2.88 8.46
C PRO A 277 5.61 4.19 7.71
N ALA A 278 4.65 5.09 7.86
CA ALA A 278 4.72 6.46 7.40
C ALA A 278 4.46 7.29 8.65
N ASP A 279 5.43 8.10 9.05
CA ASP A 279 5.22 9.15 10.03
C ASP A 279 4.88 10.45 9.28
N PRO A 280 3.58 10.75 9.05
CA PRO A 280 3.18 12.00 8.42
C PRO A 280 3.55 13.22 9.27
N ALA A 281 3.81 13.07 10.57
CA ALA A 281 4.29 14.15 11.43
C ALA A 281 5.79 14.43 11.20
N ALA A 282 6.61 13.40 10.95
CA ALA A 282 8.01 13.58 10.52
C ALA A 282 8.10 14.33 9.18
N GLY A 283 7.28 13.95 8.19
CA GLY A 283 7.25 14.63 6.89
C GLY A 283 6.87 16.12 6.95
N ARG A 284 6.07 16.53 7.95
CA ARG A 284 5.75 17.94 8.22
C ARG A 284 6.89 18.69 8.91
N ARG A 285 7.70 18.02 9.73
CA ARG A 285 8.85 18.63 10.42
C ARG A 285 10.03 18.91 9.49
N GLU A 286 10.18 18.10 8.43
CA GLU A 286 11.31 18.19 7.50
C GLU A 286 11.15 19.23 6.37
N ARG A 287 10.00 19.89 6.25
CA ARG A 287 9.79 20.98 5.29
C ARG A 287 9.44 22.29 6.00
N PRO A 288 10.42 23.15 6.34
CA PRO A 288 10.12 24.55 6.59
C PRO A 288 9.47 25.10 5.31
N VAL A 289 8.20 25.48 5.38
CA VAL A 289 7.54 26.22 4.30
C VAL A 289 8.35 27.51 4.10
N ARG A 290 9.18 27.54 3.05
CA ARG A 290 9.92 28.76 2.68
C ARG A 290 8.88 29.85 2.37
N PRO A 291 8.93 31.02 3.04
CA PRO A 291 8.09 32.15 2.67
C PRO A 291 8.33 32.47 1.19
N GLY A 292 7.27 32.38 0.36
CA GLY A 292 7.36 32.62 -1.08
C GLY A 292 7.48 31.37 -1.97
N SER A 293 7.39 30.16 -1.41
CA SER A 293 7.23 28.96 -2.25
C SER A 293 5.82 28.90 -2.85
N THR A 294 5.71 29.14 -4.14
CA THR A 294 4.51 28.80 -4.91
C THR A 294 4.40 27.28 -4.99
N VAL A 295 3.27 26.73 -4.55
CA VAL A 295 2.90 25.35 -4.89
C VAL A 295 2.78 25.33 -6.41
N ALA A 296 3.63 24.57 -7.08
CA ALA A 296 3.44 24.29 -8.49
C ALA A 296 2.14 23.49 -8.61
N THR A 297 1.05 24.16 -8.95
CA THR A 297 -0.13 23.52 -9.53
C THR A 297 0.36 22.78 -10.76
N ALA A 298 0.38 21.45 -10.70
CA ALA A 298 0.60 20.62 -11.87
C ALA A 298 -0.50 20.98 -12.88
N ALA A 299 -0.13 21.75 -13.91
CA ALA A 299 -1.01 21.97 -15.05
C ALA A 299 -1.30 20.61 -15.69
N PRO A 300 -2.53 20.34 -16.14
CA PRO A 300 -2.81 19.13 -16.89
C PRO A 300 -1.94 19.14 -18.16
N ALA A 301 -1.37 17.99 -18.50
CA ALA A 301 -0.53 17.83 -19.68
C ALA A 301 -1.33 18.18 -20.94
N ALA A 302 -1.20 19.43 -21.41
CA ALA A 302 -1.68 19.84 -22.72
C ALA A 302 -0.72 19.30 -23.78
N GLY A 303 -1.27 18.62 -24.79
CA GLY A 303 -0.52 18.10 -25.93
C GLY A 303 0.27 19.18 -26.69
N PRO A 304 1.21 18.78 -27.55
CA PRO A 304 2.18 19.71 -28.13
C PRO A 304 1.48 20.62 -29.14
N GLY A 305 1.29 21.89 -28.79
CA GLY A 305 0.88 22.90 -29.75
C GLY A 305 -0.05 23.98 -29.21
N ARG A 306 0.37 24.76 -28.21
CA ARG A 306 -0.10 26.16 -28.02
C ARG A 306 0.84 26.88 -27.04
N ARG A 307 1.52 27.93 -27.52
CA ARG A 307 2.25 28.87 -26.67
C ARG A 307 1.24 29.64 -25.82
N THR A 308 1.23 29.43 -24.51
CA THR A 308 0.49 30.27 -23.56
C THR A 308 1.46 31.17 -22.80
N GLN A 309 1.22 32.48 -22.84
CA GLN A 309 1.98 33.51 -22.13
C GLN A 309 1.87 33.34 -20.60
N PRO A 310 2.86 33.82 -19.81
CA PRO A 310 2.80 33.74 -18.36
C PRO A 310 1.78 34.74 -17.79
N VAL A 311 0.75 34.23 -17.14
CA VAL A 311 -0.16 35.02 -16.28
C VAL A 311 0.55 35.27 -14.95
N ARG A 312 0.77 36.53 -14.58
CA ARG A 312 1.28 36.93 -13.26
C ARG A 312 0.24 36.57 -12.18
N GLY A 313 0.64 35.74 -11.22
CA GLY A 313 -0.21 35.35 -10.08
C GLY A 313 -0.51 36.53 -9.15
N ALA A 314 -1.78 36.63 -8.72
CA ALA A 314 -2.20 37.56 -7.69
C ALA A 314 -1.74 37.09 -6.29
N PRO A 315 -1.37 38.00 -5.37
CA PRO A 315 -0.92 37.63 -4.03
C PRO A 315 -2.06 37.06 -3.18
N VAL A 316 -1.80 35.93 -2.52
CA VAL A 316 -2.69 35.28 -1.56
C VAL A 316 -2.87 36.18 -0.33
N ARG A 317 -4.08 36.74 -0.13
CA ARG A 317 -4.44 37.42 1.12
C ARG A 317 -4.70 36.37 2.22
N ARG A 318 -3.95 36.44 3.32
CA ARG A 318 -4.25 35.69 4.55
C ARG A 318 -5.59 36.16 5.15
N PRO A 319 -6.49 35.26 5.57
CA PRO A 319 -7.61 35.65 6.43
C PRO A 319 -7.05 36.10 7.78
N ARG A 320 -7.42 37.29 8.24
CA ARG A 320 -7.11 37.75 9.60
C ARG A 320 -8.00 36.97 10.58
N LEU A 321 -7.39 36.07 11.36
CA LEU A 321 -8.01 35.52 12.57
C LEU A 321 -8.25 36.66 13.56
N ARG A 322 -9.51 36.95 13.88
CA ARG A 322 -9.87 37.83 15.01
C ARG A 322 -9.63 37.04 16.31
N PRO A 323 -8.87 37.57 17.28
CA PRO A 323 -8.85 36.99 18.61
C PRO A 323 -10.14 37.36 19.32
N VAL A 324 -10.94 36.35 19.68
CA VAL A 324 -11.97 36.46 20.71
C VAL A 324 -11.23 36.29 22.04
N LEU A 325 -11.28 37.31 22.89
CA LEU A 325 -11.37 37.25 24.36
C LEU A 325 -11.09 38.64 24.96
N GLU A 326 -12.14 39.33 25.39
CA GLU A 326 -12.06 40.37 26.42
C GLU A 326 -13.15 40.09 27.47
N GLN A 327 -12.73 39.75 28.68
CA GLN A 327 -13.47 40.04 29.91
C GLN A 327 -12.52 40.79 30.87
N PRO A 328 -13.04 41.65 31.76
CA PRO A 328 -12.30 42.80 32.27
C PRO A 328 -11.32 42.47 33.39
N ARG A 329 -10.28 43.30 33.46
CA ARG A 329 -9.17 43.29 34.42
C ARG A 329 -9.61 43.72 35.82
N HIS A 330 -9.05 43.06 36.85
CA HIS A 330 -8.70 43.70 38.13
C HIS A 330 -7.18 43.65 38.36
N ALA A 331 -6.70 44.62 39.12
CA ALA A 331 -5.37 45.23 39.09
C ALA A 331 -4.30 44.56 39.98
N GLY A 332 -3.01 44.83 39.67
CA GLY A 332 -1.90 44.69 40.62
C GLY A 332 -0.53 44.25 40.05
N HIS A 333 0.25 45.22 39.54
CA HIS A 333 1.72 45.46 39.57
C HIS A 333 2.82 44.35 39.69
N PRO A 334 4.12 44.63 39.36
CA PRO A 334 4.87 43.85 38.36
C PRO A 334 6.17 43.18 38.85
N THR A 335 6.63 42.12 38.18
CA THR A 335 8.04 41.69 38.18
C THR A 335 8.47 41.04 36.86
N ARG A 336 9.67 41.41 36.38
CA ARG A 336 10.39 40.88 35.18
C ARG A 336 11.19 39.59 35.54
N PRO A 337 11.83 38.88 34.58
CA PRO A 337 11.62 37.45 34.36
C PRO A 337 12.72 36.53 34.94
N GLY A 338 12.32 35.37 35.48
CA GLY A 338 13.22 34.25 35.78
C GLY A 338 13.32 33.27 34.61
N ARG A 339 14.54 32.88 34.25
CA ARG A 339 14.85 31.82 33.27
C ARG A 339 14.27 30.48 33.74
N LEU A 340 13.55 29.77 32.87
CA LEU A 340 13.25 28.34 33.04
C LEU A 340 14.39 27.48 32.49
N PRO A 341 14.76 26.37 33.15
CA PRO A 341 15.86 25.52 32.74
C PRO A 341 15.48 24.65 31.54
N THR A 342 16.41 24.54 30.59
CA THR A 342 16.37 23.61 29.46
C THR A 342 16.45 22.17 29.97
N THR A 343 15.35 21.43 29.87
CA THR A 343 15.38 19.96 29.89
C THR A 343 15.20 19.47 28.45
N GLN A 344 16.24 18.81 27.91
CA GLN A 344 16.10 18.04 26.68
C GLN A 344 15.22 16.82 26.93
N PRO A 345 14.27 16.48 26.04
CA PRO A 345 13.60 15.19 26.12
C PRO A 345 14.55 14.07 25.65
N ALA A 346 14.58 12.99 26.41
CA ALA A 346 15.35 11.78 26.12
C ALA A 346 14.94 11.15 24.76
N PRO A 347 15.85 10.47 24.05
CA PRO A 347 15.53 9.82 22.78
C PRO A 347 14.55 8.65 22.99
N LEU A 348 13.51 8.60 22.15
CA LEU A 348 12.54 7.52 22.10
C LEU A 348 13.21 6.27 21.49
N ASN A 349 13.27 5.19 22.29
CA ASN A 349 13.77 3.89 21.88
C ASN A 349 12.81 3.25 20.85
N SER A 350 13.35 2.73 19.75
CA SER A 350 12.60 2.22 18.59
C SER A 350 11.99 0.82 18.76
N ASP A 351 11.99 0.24 19.96
CA ASP A 351 11.71 -1.19 20.16
C ASP A 351 10.31 -1.50 20.70
N THR A 352 9.40 -0.53 20.76
CA THR A 352 8.03 -0.79 21.25
C THR A 352 7.09 -1.20 20.10
N VAL A 353 7.20 -2.45 19.66
CA VAL A 353 6.11 -3.11 18.93
C VAL A 353 5.02 -3.44 19.96
N VAL A 354 3.99 -2.61 20.01
CA VAL A 354 2.80 -2.88 20.83
C VAL A 354 2.02 -4.01 20.17
N GLY A 355 2.31 -5.25 20.58
CA GLY A 355 1.55 -6.42 20.19
C GLY A 355 0.12 -6.37 20.76
N TRP A 356 -0.84 -6.79 19.96
CA TRP A 356 -2.21 -7.01 20.43
C TRP A 356 -2.24 -8.30 21.27
N PRO A 357 -3.00 -8.35 22.38
CA PRO A 357 -3.28 -9.62 23.04
C PRO A 357 -4.12 -10.51 22.10
N PRO A 358 -3.91 -11.84 22.12
CA PRO A 358 -4.75 -12.79 21.38
C PRO A 358 -6.22 -12.75 21.87
N PRO A 359 -7.17 -13.22 21.05
CA PRO A 359 -8.62 -13.10 21.28
C PRO A 359 -9.11 -13.74 22.58
#